data_AF-A0A1A2J4U6-F1
#
_entry.id   AF-A0A1A2J4U6-F1
#
_cell.length_a   1.000
_cell.length_b   1.000
_cell.length_c   1.000
_cell.angle_alpha   90.00
_cell.angle_beta   90.00
_cell.angle_gamma   90.00
#
_symmetry.space_group_name_H-M   'P 1'
#
loop_
_entity.id
_entity.type
_entity.pdbx_description
1 polymer ?
#
loop_
_entity_poly.entity_id
_entity_poly.type
_entity_poly.pdbx_seq_one_letter_code
_entity_poly.pdbx_strand_id
1 'polypeptide(L)'
;MTAVVEALQPDVEGISQPRAVVVGVMAGAGVQIGVLLDANAPVSVMTEPLLKVVNSRLRELGESPLEATGRGRWALCLVDGSPLRATQSLTEQDVYDGDRLWIRFIQDTEHRSQVIEHISTAVAANLSKRFAAIDPVVAVQVGASMVATGVTAASGLLLWYRWHHNSWLPTAFSAVIAAVVLGVSLLLLMRARTDQDRRVADIMLLSGLAPLTVAAAAAPPGGVGSPHAVLGFGVLTIAAMLSLRFTGRRLGLYTALVTVSLVTAIAALARMVAMTSAVTLLTTVVLVCVLVYHTAPALSRRLAGIRLPVFPSATSRWVFEARPDLPTTVVRSDGGPPVLEGPASVRDVLVQAERARSFLTGLLIGLGVLMVVSLTALSDPHTGQRWLPLLLAGFSAGFLMLRGRSYVDRWQAITLAVTAVLIVGAVVVRYALVLQSPLAVSISAAILVLLPAAGLTAAAVVPNTIYSPLFRKFVEWIEYLCLMPIFPLALWLMNVYAAIRYR
;
A
#
# COMPACT_ATOMS: atom_id res chain seq x y z
N MET A 1 87.49 -10.03 -58.31
CA MET A 1 86.03 -10.14 -58.47
C MET A 1 85.60 -11.36 -57.66
N THR A 2 85.17 -11.11 -56.44
CA THR A 2 84.82 -12.13 -55.43
C THR A 2 83.36 -11.93 -55.05
N ALA A 3 82.62 -13.04 -55.06
CA ALA A 3 81.20 -13.14 -54.78
C ALA A 3 80.87 -12.88 -53.31
N VAL A 4 79.69 -12.33 -53.04
CA VAL A 4 78.98 -12.50 -51.77
C VAL A 4 77.52 -12.78 -52.08
N VAL A 5 77.08 -13.96 -51.65
CA VAL A 5 75.70 -14.44 -51.62
C VAL A 5 75.06 -13.91 -50.34
N GLU A 6 73.96 -13.19 -50.47
CA GLU A 6 73.19 -12.66 -49.36
C GLU A 6 72.19 -13.73 -48.87
N ALA A 7 72.34 -14.13 -47.60
CA ALA A 7 71.54 -15.18 -46.98
C ALA A 7 70.22 -14.61 -46.44
N LEU A 8 69.10 -15.29 -46.70
CA LEU A 8 67.81 -15.05 -46.05
C LEU A 8 67.91 -15.37 -44.55
N GLN A 9 67.52 -14.41 -43.71
CA GLN A 9 67.18 -14.66 -42.30
C GLN A 9 65.69 -15.03 -42.17
N PRO A 10 65.31 -15.92 -41.24
CA PRO A 10 63.94 -16.39 -41.08
C PRO A 10 63.07 -15.36 -40.33
N ASP A 11 61.82 -15.24 -40.77
CA ASP A 11 60.77 -14.47 -40.11
C ASP A 11 60.60 -14.90 -38.64
N VAL A 12 60.78 -13.94 -37.72
CA VAL A 12 60.42 -14.10 -36.31
C VAL A 12 58.90 -13.97 -36.18
N GLU A 13 58.29 -14.98 -35.58
CA GLU A 13 56.86 -15.11 -35.29
C GLU A 13 56.19 -13.82 -34.80
N GLY A 14 55.03 -13.53 -35.38
CA GLY A 14 54.24 -12.34 -35.12
C GLY A 14 53.78 -12.22 -33.67
N ILE A 15 54.06 -11.07 -33.07
CA ILE A 15 53.43 -10.61 -31.83
C ILE A 15 51.96 -10.30 -32.17
N SER A 16 51.05 -11.19 -31.77
CA SER A 16 49.61 -10.95 -31.89
C SER A 16 49.25 -9.73 -31.03
N GLN A 17 48.80 -8.65 -31.68
CA GLN A 17 48.23 -7.52 -30.96
C GLN A 17 47.00 -8.02 -30.16
N PRO A 18 46.83 -7.60 -28.88
CA PRO A 18 45.67 -7.98 -28.11
C PRO A 18 44.43 -7.41 -28.79
N ARG A 19 43.65 -8.30 -29.40
CA ARG A 19 42.39 -7.95 -30.06
C ARG A 19 41.37 -7.77 -28.95
N ALA A 20 40.87 -6.55 -28.77
CA ALA A 20 39.88 -6.25 -27.75
C ALA A 20 38.48 -6.26 -28.34
N VAL A 21 37.51 -6.67 -27.52
CA VAL A 21 36.07 -6.60 -27.82
C VAL A 21 35.37 -5.78 -26.74
N VAL A 22 34.50 -4.86 -27.15
CA VAL A 22 33.66 -4.03 -26.29
C VAL A 22 32.32 -4.72 -26.10
N VAL A 23 32.05 -5.21 -24.89
CA VAL A 23 30.77 -5.87 -24.55
C VAL A 23 29.98 -5.08 -23.51
N GLY A 24 28.66 -5.19 -23.57
CA GLY A 24 27.76 -4.73 -22.53
C GLY A 24 27.52 -5.81 -21.49
N VAL A 25 28.14 -5.70 -20.32
CA VAL A 25 27.91 -6.64 -19.21
C VAL A 25 26.66 -6.23 -18.43
N MET A 26 25.66 -7.10 -18.41
CA MET A 26 24.45 -6.99 -17.62
C MET A 26 24.69 -7.57 -16.21
N ALA A 27 24.44 -6.74 -15.19
CA ALA A 27 24.62 -7.09 -13.78
C ALA A 27 23.38 -6.73 -12.95
N GLY A 28 23.09 -7.56 -11.93
CA GLY A 28 22.04 -7.30 -10.95
C GLY A 28 20.64 -7.15 -11.55
N ALA A 29 19.92 -6.10 -11.12
CA ALA A 29 18.54 -5.80 -11.54
C ALA A 29 18.44 -5.09 -12.91
N GLY A 30 19.42 -5.28 -13.80
CA GLY A 30 19.38 -4.77 -15.18
C GLY A 30 20.33 -3.61 -15.48
N VAL A 31 21.39 -3.43 -14.69
CA VAL A 31 22.42 -2.42 -14.97
C VAL A 31 23.33 -2.92 -16.09
N GLN A 32 23.52 -2.11 -17.14
CA GLN A 32 24.44 -2.40 -18.23
C GLN A 32 25.74 -1.61 -18.03
N ILE A 33 26.88 -2.31 -18.02
CA ILE A 33 28.21 -1.72 -17.91
C ILE A 33 29.00 -2.09 -19.16
N GLY A 34 29.41 -1.09 -19.94
CA GLY A 34 30.31 -1.31 -21.08
C GLY A 34 31.72 -1.61 -20.56
N VAL A 35 32.29 -2.74 -20.97
CA VAL A 35 33.64 -3.17 -20.58
C VAL A 35 34.40 -3.60 -21.83
N LEU A 36 35.66 -3.21 -21.90
CA LEU A 36 36.59 -3.67 -22.92
C LEU A 36 37.30 -4.93 -22.40
N LEU A 37 37.15 -6.02 -23.14
CA LEU A 37 37.64 -7.35 -22.79
C LEU A 37 38.61 -7.83 -23.88
N ASP A 38 39.69 -8.50 -23.48
CA ASP A 38 40.58 -9.22 -24.40
C ASP A 38 39.82 -10.38 -25.08
N ALA A 39 39.74 -10.33 -26.41
CA ALA A 39 38.99 -11.28 -27.21
C ALA A 39 39.68 -12.64 -27.35
N ASN A 40 41.00 -12.68 -27.13
CA ASN A 40 41.82 -13.89 -27.31
C ASN A 40 42.13 -14.59 -25.98
N ALA A 41 41.95 -13.91 -24.84
CA ALA A 41 42.15 -14.51 -23.53
C ALA A 41 40.99 -15.45 -23.15
N PRO A 42 41.27 -16.55 -22.41
CA PRO A 42 40.21 -17.42 -21.90
C PRO A 42 39.28 -16.68 -20.93
N VAL A 43 37.97 -16.94 -21.03
CA VAL A 43 36.94 -16.29 -20.19
C VAL A 43 37.20 -16.43 -18.68
N SER A 44 37.79 -17.55 -18.24
CA SER A 44 38.15 -17.81 -16.83
C SER A 44 39.08 -16.75 -16.24
N VAL A 45 40.06 -16.26 -17.00
CA VAL A 45 41.05 -15.28 -16.53
C VAL A 45 40.42 -13.91 -16.32
N MET A 46 39.36 -13.62 -17.07
CA MET A 46 38.74 -12.29 -17.16
C MET A 46 37.56 -12.13 -16.21
N THR A 47 36.93 -13.24 -15.80
CA THR A 47 35.70 -13.22 -15.01
C THR A 47 35.91 -12.62 -13.62
N GLU A 48 36.99 -12.97 -12.91
CA GLU A 48 37.27 -12.44 -11.56
C GLU A 48 37.63 -10.93 -11.57
N PRO A 49 38.54 -10.45 -12.43
CA PRO A 49 38.79 -9.01 -12.58
C PRO A 49 37.53 -8.23 -12.97
N LEU A 50 36.74 -8.76 -13.91
CA LEU A 50 35.50 -8.15 -14.35
C LEU A 50 34.48 -8.05 -13.21
N LEU A 51 34.36 -9.08 -12.37
CA LEU A 51 33.49 -9.04 -11.17
C LEU A 51 33.90 -7.92 -10.21
N LYS A 52 35.22 -7.69 -10.00
CA LYS A 52 35.70 -6.58 -9.15
C LYS A 52 35.31 -5.21 -9.73
N VAL A 53 35.45 -5.02 -11.04
CA VAL A 53 35.08 -3.78 -11.75
C VAL A 53 33.57 -3.56 -11.74
N VAL A 54 32.78 -4.60 -12.00
CA VAL A 54 31.32 -4.53 -11.94
C VAL A 54 30.86 -4.18 -10.53
N ASN A 55 31.43 -4.81 -9.49
CA ASN A 55 31.06 -4.54 -8.10
C ASN A 55 31.49 -3.15 -7.61
N SER A 56 32.60 -2.57 -8.09
CA SER A 56 32.93 -1.18 -7.79
C SER A 56 31.91 -0.22 -8.40
N ARG A 57 31.53 -0.44 -9.67
CA ARG A 57 30.52 0.37 -10.35
C ARG A 57 29.12 0.23 -9.74
N LEU A 58 28.72 -0.98 -9.35
CA LEU A 58 27.44 -1.17 -8.65
C LEU A 58 27.39 -0.39 -7.33
N ARG A 59 28.50 -0.38 -6.56
CA ARG A 59 28.59 0.43 -5.34
C ARG A 59 28.52 1.93 -5.60
N GLU A 60 29.17 2.43 -6.65
CA GLU A 60 29.08 3.84 -7.07
C GLU A 60 27.64 4.22 -7.47
N LEU A 61 26.93 3.29 -8.10
CA LEU A 61 25.52 3.46 -8.49
C LEU A 61 24.53 3.23 -7.34
N GLY A 62 25.01 2.84 -6.15
CA GLY A 62 24.16 2.53 -4.99
C GLY A 62 23.32 1.25 -5.14
N GLU A 63 23.69 0.37 -6.05
CA GLU A 63 23.08 -0.93 -6.28
C GLU A 63 23.74 -2.03 -5.44
N SER A 64 23.00 -3.11 -5.17
CA SER A 64 23.53 -4.24 -4.39
C SER A 64 24.68 -4.94 -5.13
N PRO A 65 25.85 -5.14 -4.51
CA PRO A 65 26.95 -5.86 -5.14
C PRO A 65 26.58 -7.31 -5.43
N LEU A 66 27.21 -7.88 -6.45
CA LEU A 66 27.10 -9.28 -6.80
C LEU A 66 27.93 -10.12 -5.82
N GLU A 67 27.25 -10.85 -4.94
CA GLU A 67 27.84 -11.75 -3.95
C GLU A 67 27.55 -13.22 -4.30
N ALA A 68 28.51 -14.10 -4.01
CA ALA A 68 28.38 -15.52 -4.25
C ALA A 68 27.42 -16.15 -3.23
N THR A 69 26.26 -16.62 -3.69
CA THR A 69 25.24 -17.25 -2.85
C THR A 69 25.46 -18.77 -2.76
N GLY A 70 26.61 -19.17 -2.20
CA GLY A 70 26.96 -20.57 -1.93
C GLY A 70 28.19 -21.08 -2.69
N ARG A 71 28.29 -22.40 -2.87
CA ARG A 71 29.32 -23.02 -3.72
C ARG A 71 28.90 -22.99 -5.18
N GLY A 72 29.81 -22.53 -6.03
CA GLY A 72 29.55 -22.33 -7.45
C GLY A 72 30.67 -21.50 -8.07
N ARG A 73 30.48 -21.13 -9.33
CA ARG A 73 31.43 -20.29 -10.07
C ARG A 73 30.69 -19.14 -10.75
N TRP A 74 31.37 -18.01 -10.83
CA TRP A 74 30.92 -16.94 -11.71
C TRP A 74 31.19 -17.34 -13.16
N ALA A 75 30.21 -17.09 -14.01
CA ALA A 75 30.35 -17.29 -15.44
C ALA A 75 29.70 -16.12 -16.19
N LEU A 76 30.27 -15.82 -17.35
CA LEU A 76 29.62 -14.99 -18.35
C LEU A 76 28.63 -15.87 -19.12
N CYS A 77 27.40 -15.40 -19.23
CA CYS A 77 26.31 -16.06 -19.92
C CYS A 77 25.87 -15.21 -21.11
N LEU A 78 25.43 -15.86 -22.18
CA LEU A 78 24.74 -15.21 -23.29
C LEU A 78 23.35 -14.72 -22.84
N VAL A 79 22.67 -13.96 -23.70
CA VAL A 79 21.33 -13.41 -23.42
C VAL A 79 20.29 -14.51 -23.21
N ASP A 80 20.48 -15.67 -23.80
CA ASP A 80 19.64 -16.87 -23.63
C ASP A 80 19.83 -17.57 -22.27
N GLY A 81 20.83 -17.14 -21.49
CA GLY A 81 21.18 -17.71 -20.19
C GLY A 81 22.15 -18.90 -20.26
N SER A 82 22.63 -19.27 -21.46
CA SER A 82 23.65 -20.31 -21.60
C SER A 82 25.03 -19.79 -21.15
N PRO A 83 25.80 -20.57 -20.37
CA PRO A 83 27.11 -20.15 -19.91
C PRO A 83 28.18 -20.30 -20.99
N LEU A 84 29.01 -19.26 -21.16
CA LEU A 84 30.22 -19.34 -21.93
C LEU A 84 31.20 -20.33 -21.29
N ARG A 85 31.92 -21.05 -22.13
CA ARG A 85 32.94 -22.02 -21.74
C ARG A 85 34.16 -21.27 -21.20
N ALA A 86 34.53 -21.59 -19.96
CA ALA A 86 35.58 -20.88 -19.22
C ALA A 86 37.00 -21.06 -19.81
N THR A 87 37.22 -22.13 -20.58
CA THR A 87 38.52 -22.47 -21.19
C THR A 87 38.71 -21.89 -22.59
N GLN A 88 37.64 -21.37 -23.21
CA GLN A 88 37.67 -20.81 -24.55
C GLN A 88 37.73 -19.28 -24.49
N SER A 89 38.22 -18.66 -25.56
CA SER A 89 38.23 -17.20 -25.71
C SER A 89 36.86 -16.67 -26.12
N LEU A 90 36.68 -15.34 -26.09
CA LEU A 90 35.45 -14.69 -26.57
C LEU A 90 35.32 -14.82 -28.10
N THR A 91 36.43 -14.74 -28.83
CA THR A 91 36.47 -14.89 -30.29
C THR A 91 36.07 -16.31 -30.73
N GLU A 92 36.53 -17.33 -30.02
CA GLU A 92 36.16 -18.75 -30.29
C GLU A 92 34.69 -19.07 -30.05
N GLN A 93 34.01 -18.21 -29.28
CA GLN A 93 32.60 -18.36 -28.92
C GLN A 93 31.71 -17.34 -29.64
N ASP A 94 32.22 -16.75 -30.73
CA ASP A 94 31.51 -15.82 -31.61
C ASP A 94 30.90 -14.61 -30.87
N VAL A 95 31.62 -14.07 -29.88
CA VAL A 95 31.21 -12.83 -29.20
C VAL A 95 31.82 -11.63 -29.91
N TYR A 96 30.96 -10.72 -30.37
CA TYR A 96 31.34 -9.55 -31.16
C TYR A 96 31.19 -8.24 -30.38
N ASP A 97 31.74 -7.17 -30.96
CA ASP A 97 31.59 -5.82 -30.42
C ASP A 97 30.12 -5.41 -30.34
N GLY A 98 29.71 -4.96 -29.15
CA GLY A 98 28.34 -4.55 -28.85
C GLY A 98 27.47 -5.67 -28.27
N ASP A 99 27.95 -6.91 -28.20
CA ASP A 99 27.19 -8.00 -27.62
C ASP A 99 26.93 -7.82 -26.13
N ARG A 100 25.80 -8.38 -25.68
CA ARG A 100 25.35 -8.29 -24.29
C ARG A 100 25.55 -9.61 -23.59
N LEU A 101 26.34 -9.58 -22.52
CA LEU A 101 26.63 -10.74 -21.69
C LEU A 101 26.10 -10.53 -20.28
N TRP A 102 25.60 -11.59 -19.66
CA TRP A 102 25.19 -11.57 -18.26
C TRP A 102 26.29 -12.15 -17.39
N ILE A 103 26.65 -11.47 -16.31
CA ILE A 103 27.45 -12.11 -15.26
C ILE A 103 26.51 -12.79 -14.26
N ARG A 104 26.61 -14.12 -14.15
CA ARG A 104 25.76 -14.91 -13.25
C ARG A 104 26.60 -15.85 -12.40
N PHE A 105 26.13 -16.07 -11.17
CA PHE A 105 26.68 -17.09 -10.30
C PHE A 105 25.99 -18.42 -10.61
N ILE A 106 26.73 -19.35 -11.20
CA ILE A 106 26.24 -20.70 -11.49
C ILE A 106 26.55 -21.55 -10.27
N GLN A 107 25.50 -21.98 -9.59
CA GLN A 107 25.62 -22.90 -8.47
C GLN A 107 26.14 -24.25 -8.97
N ASP A 108 27.02 -24.86 -8.18
CA ASP A 108 27.53 -26.18 -8.47
C ASP A 108 26.39 -27.21 -8.46
N THR A 109 26.37 -28.08 -9.47
CA THR A 109 25.39 -29.16 -9.59
C THR A 109 25.61 -30.27 -8.55
N GLU A 110 26.81 -30.36 -7.95
CA GLU A 110 27.05 -31.29 -6.84
C GLU A 110 26.36 -30.83 -5.55
N HIS A 111 25.10 -31.22 -5.40
CA HIS A 111 24.41 -31.18 -4.12
C HIS A 111 24.76 -32.41 -3.29
N ARG A 112 25.71 -32.27 -2.35
CA ARG A 112 25.87 -33.27 -1.28
C ARG A 112 24.74 -33.11 -0.29
N SER A 113 23.79 -34.03 -0.32
CA SER A 113 22.83 -34.18 0.77
C SER A 113 23.56 -34.67 2.01
N GLN A 114 23.37 -33.97 3.14
CA GLN A 114 23.80 -34.52 4.42
C GLN A 114 22.91 -35.71 4.73
N VAL A 115 23.49 -36.91 4.81
CA VAL A 115 22.80 -38.10 5.31
C VAL A 115 22.77 -37.97 6.83
N ILE A 116 21.60 -37.60 7.37
CA ILE A 116 21.39 -37.53 8.82
C ILE A 116 20.76 -38.86 9.24
N GLU A 117 21.51 -39.70 9.94
CA GLU A 117 21.10 -41.06 10.32
C GLU A 117 19.97 -41.08 11.39
N HIS A 118 19.92 -40.04 12.23
CA HIS A 118 18.92 -39.95 13.30
C HIS A 118 17.76 -39.03 12.90
N ILE A 119 16.55 -39.59 12.94
CA ILE A 119 15.29 -38.87 12.64
C ILE A 119 15.12 -37.64 13.54
N SER A 120 15.47 -37.72 14.82
CA SER A 120 15.40 -36.58 15.76
C SER A 120 16.25 -35.40 15.30
N THR A 121 17.46 -35.68 14.81
CA THR A 121 18.39 -34.65 14.31
C THR A 121 17.94 -34.12 12.96
N ALA A 122 17.40 -34.99 12.09
CA ALA A 122 16.86 -34.58 10.80
C ALA A 122 15.62 -33.68 10.96
N VAL A 123 14.73 -34.01 11.90
CA VAL A 123 13.55 -33.21 12.24
C VAL A 123 13.99 -31.88 12.86
N ALA A 124 14.89 -31.88 13.84
CA ALA A 124 15.38 -30.65 14.46
C ALA A 124 16.08 -29.73 13.44
N ALA A 125 16.93 -30.27 12.56
CA ALA A 125 17.64 -29.52 11.54
C ALA A 125 16.72 -28.99 10.42
N ASN A 126 15.63 -29.70 10.10
CA ASN A 126 14.65 -29.22 9.13
C ASN A 126 13.66 -28.22 9.73
N LEU A 127 13.23 -28.41 10.98
CA LEU A 127 12.33 -27.46 11.65
C LEU A 127 13.05 -26.15 11.99
N SER A 128 14.30 -26.18 12.45
CA SER A 128 15.05 -24.95 12.76
C SER A 128 15.30 -24.07 11.54
N LYS A 129 15.33 -24.67 10.34
CA LYS A 129 15.39 -23.95 9.05
C LYS A 129 14.05 -23.36 8.64
N ARG A 130 12.93 -23.99 9.03
CA ARG A 130 11.57 -23.57 8.65
C ARG A 130 10.92 -22.62 9.65
N PHE A 131 11.26 -22.74 10.92
CA PHE A 131 10.65 -22.02 12.03
C PHE A 131 11.73 -21.31 12.83
N ALA A 132 11.66 -19.98 12.86
CA ALA A 132 12.55 -19.17 13.67
C ALA A 132 12.11 -19.22 15.15
N ALA A 133 13.08 -19.29 16.05
CA ALA A 133 12.84 -19.07 17.48
C ALA A 133 12.47 -17.59 17.75
N ILE A 134 11.87 -17.32 18.91
CA ILE A 134 11.56 -15.95 19.33
C ILE A 134 12.88 -15.19 19.54
N ASP A 135 13.11 -14.23 18.67
CA ASP A 135 14.19 -13.24 18.81
C ASP A 135 13.78 -12.18 19.87
N PRO A 136 14.71 -11.68 20.70
CA PRO A 136 14.50 -10.49 21.54
C PRO A 136 13.73 -9.35 20.86
N VAL A 137 13.97 -9.07 19.58
CA VAL A 137 13.24 -8.01 18.85
C VAL A 137 11.75 -8.32 18.74
N VAL A 138 11.40 -9.57 18.44
CA VAL A 138 10.01 -10.03 18.35
C VAL A 138 9.36 -9.99 19.72
N ALA A 139 10.07 -10.40 20.77
CA ALA A 139 9.58 -10.32 22.14
C ALA A 139 9.22 -8.88 22.55
N VAL A 140 10.07 -7.90 22.22
CA VAL A 140 9.78 -6.47 22.47
C VAL A 140 8.57 -5.99 21.66
N GLN A 141 8.44 -6.40 20.40
CA GLN A 141 7.27 -6.05 19.58
C GLN A 141 5.96 -6.63 20.13
N VAL A 142 6.00 -7.85 20.67
CA VAL A 142 4.86 -8.48 21.35
C VAL A 142 4.56 -7.75 22.67
N GLY A 143 5.56 -7.43 23.48
CA GLY A 143 5.34 -6.62 24.69
C GLY A 143 4.70 -5.26 24.38
N ALA A 144 5.18 -4.60 23.33
CA ALA A 144 4.61 -3.34 22.86
C ALA A 144 3.18 -3.50 22.34
N SER A 145 2.85 -4.57 21.63
CA SER A 145 1.48 -4.81 21.20
C SER A 145 0.55 -5.09 22.38
N MET A 146 1.00 -5.82 23.39
CA MET A 146 0.22 -6.05 24.64
C MET A 146 -0.08 -4.73 25.36
N VAL A 147 0.93 -3.86 25.52
CA VAL A 147 0.73 -2.52 26.11
C VAL A 147 -0.23 -1.70 25.26
N ALA A 148 -0.07 -1.71 23.93
CA ALA A 148 -0.96 -1.00 23.03
C ALA A 148 -2.42 -1.46 23.17
N THR A 149 -2.67 -2.77 23.27
CA THR A 149 -4.00 -3.33 23.51
C THR A 149 -4.56 -2.93 24.87
N GLY A 150 -3.72 -2.94 25.92
CA GLY A 150 -4.12 -2.47 27.25
C GLY A 150 -4.54 -0.99 27.25
N VAL A 151 -3.76 -0.14 26.57
CA VAL A 151 -4.01 1.31 26.46
C VAL A 151 -5.31 1.59 25.68
N THR A 152 -5.53 0.89 24.57
CA THR A 152 -6.77 1.07 23.78
C THR A 152 -7.99 0.55 24.53
N ALA A 153 -7.88 -0.60 25.22
CA ALA A 153 -8.94 -1.13 26.08
C ALA A 153 -9.27 -0.18 27.24
N ALA A 154 -8.25 0.37 27.92
CA ALA A 154 -8.43 1.37 28.97
C ALA A 154 -9.13 2.64 28.45
N SER A 155 -8.75 3.10 27.25
CA SER A 155 -9.41 4.24 26.60
C SER A 155 -10.89 3.97 26.33
N GLY A 156 -11.22 2.76 25.87
CA GLY A 156 -12.60 2.32 25.68
C GLY A 156 -13.41 2.28 26.98
N LEU A 157 -12.81 1.77 28.06
CA LEU A 157 -13.41 1.76 29.40
C LEU A 157 -13.69 3.17 29.92
N LEU A 158 -12.73 4.08 29.78
CA LEU A 158 -12.89 5.48 30.21
C LEU A 158 -13.97 6.20 29.40
N LEU A 159 -14.04 5.95 28.09
CA LEU A 159 -15.08 6.49 27.22
C LEU A 159 -16.47 5.95 27.61
N TRP A 160 -16.58 4.64 27.86
CA TRP A 160 -17.81 4.02 28.34
C TRP A 160 -18.26 4.61 29.69
N TYR A 161 -17.33 4.81 30.62
CA TYR A 161 -17.64 5.45 31.91
C TYR A 161 -18.11 6.89 31.71
N ARG A 162 -17.44 7.67 30.85
CA ARG A 162 -17.82 9.06 30.51
C ARG A 162 -19.21 9.17 29.89
N TRP A 163 -19.63 8.15 29.15
CA TRP A 163 -20.95 8.08 28.53
C TRP A 163 -22.07 7.99 29.59
N HIS A 164 -21.85 7.22 30.65
CA HIS A 164 -22.84 7.00 31.71
C HIS A 164 -22.73 8.01 32.86
N HIS A 165 -21.53 8.56 33.09
CA HIS A 165 -21.23 9.43 34.22
C HIS A 165 -20.61 10.74 33.76
N ASN A 166 -21.16 11.86 34.23
CA ASN A 166 -20.61 13.19 33.99
C ASN A 166 -19.54 13.51 35.04
N SER A 167 -18.34 12.94 34.86
CA SER A 167 -17.19 13.14 35.75
C SER A 167 -15.95 13.57 34.96
N TRP A 168 -15.02 14.26 35.64
CA TRP A 168 -13.74 14.66 35.04
C TRP A 168 -12.70 13.51 35.03
N LEU A 169 -12.99 12.41 35.73
CA LEU A 169 -12.07 11.27 35.87
C LEU A 169 -11.59 10.72 34.52
N PRO A 170 -12.47 10.44 33.52
CA PRO A 170 -12.06 10.03 32.18
C PRO A 170 -11.08 10.99 31.53
N THR A 171 -11.33 12.30 31.61
CA THR A 171 -10.48 13.34 31.02
C THR A 171 -9.08 13.30 31.63
N ALA A 172 -8.98 13.30 32.96
CA ALA A 172 -7.69 13.31 33.65
C ALA A 172 -6.88 12.04 33.39
N PHE A 173 -7.48 10.86 33.57
CA PHE A 173 -6.77 9.59 33.38
C PHE A 173 -6.35 9.36 31.92
N SER A 174 -7.24 9.64 30.96
CA SER A 174 -6.90 9.49 29.54
C SER A 174 -5.84 10.50 29.11
N ALA A 175 -5.83 11.74 29.64
CA ALA A 175 -4.77 12.70 29.37
C ALA A 175 -3.41 12.23 29.90
N VAL A 176 -3.36 11.69 31.13
CA VAL A 176 -2.12 11.14 31.71
C VAL A 176 -1.62 9.95 30.91
N ILE A 177 -2.51 9.00 30.57
CA ILE A 177 -2.15 7.84 29.75
C ILE A 177 -1.64 8.28 28.38
N ALA A 178 -2.31 9.24 27.73
CA ALA A 178 -1.88 9.78 26.45
C ALA A 178 -0.49 10.43 26.54
N ALA A 179 -0.26 11.28 27.54
CA ALA A 179 1.01 11.95 27.75
C ALA A 179 2.16 10.95 27.96
N VAL A 180 1.95 9.93 28.79
CA VAL A 180 2.95 8.90 29.06
C VAL A 180 3.24 8.08 27.81
N VAL A 181 2.21 7.57 27.12
CA VAL A 181 2.40 6.69 25.95
C VAL A 181 3.01 7.44 24.77
N LEU A 182 2.55 8.67 24.50
CA LEU A 182 3.12 9.51 23.44
C LEU A 182 4.55 9.95 23.79
N GLY A 183 4.83 10.24 25.07
CA GLY A 183 6.19 10.54 25.54
C GLY A 183 7.14 9.36 25.34
N VAL A 184 6.72 8.14 25.72
CA VAL A 184 7.48 6.91 25.49
C VAL A 184 7.68 6.67 23.99
N SER A 185 6.63 6.83 23.18
CA SER A 185 6.73 6.70 21.72
C SER A 185 7.76 7.66 21.12
N LEU A 186 7.74 8.94 21.54
CA LEU A 186 8.69 9.94 21.06
C LEU A 186 10.12 9.59 21.47
N LEU A 187 10.34 9.19 22.73
CA LEU A 187 11.66 8.75 23.20
C LEU A 187 12.18 7.54 22.40
N LEU A 188 11.31 6.58 22.10
CA LEU A 188 11.64 5.42 21.26
C LEU A 188 11.97 5.84 19.83
N LEU A 189 11.19 6.76 19.23
CA LEU A 189 11.47 7.30 17.89
C LEU A 189 12.81 8.03 17.82
N MET A 190 13.15 8.81 18.85
CA MET A 190 14.43 9.53 18.93
C MET A 190 15.63 8.59 19.07
N ARG A 191 15.45 7.45 19.74
CA ARG A 191 16.50 6.44 19.93
C ARG A 191 16.59 5.42 18.79
N ALA A 192 15.53 5.27 18.00
CA ALA A 192 15.43 4.22 17.00
C ALA A 192 16.45 4.40 15.87
N ARG A 193 17.34 3.41 15.72
CA ARG A 193 18.34 3.36 14.63
C ARG A 193 17.92 2.43 13.51
N THR A 194 17.20 1.36 13.84
CA THR A 194 16.73 0.37 12.87
C THR A 194 15.25 0.53 12.55
N ASP A 195 14.81 -0.03 11.43
CA ASP A 195 13.39 -0.05 11.09
C ASP A 195 12.55 -0.90 12.05
N GLN A 196 13.16 -1.91 12.68
CA GLN A 196 12.51 -2.75 13.68
C GLN A 196 12.24 -1.97 14.98
N ASP A 197 13.19 -1.15 15.45
CA ASP A 197 12.99 -0.28 16.61
C ASP A 197 11.85 0.74 16.35
N ARG A 198 11.84 1.31 15.14
CA ARG A 198 10.77 2.24 14.73
C ARG A 198 9.40 1.57 14.70
N ARG A 199 9.30 0.25 14.46
CA ARG A 199 8.00 -0.46 14.51
C ARG A 199 7.41 -0.44 15.90
N VAL A 200 8.22 -0.65 16.94
CA VAL A 200 7.79 -0.59 18.35
C VAL A 200 7.30 0.81 18.68
N ALA A 201 8.06 1.83 18.26
CA ALA A 201 7.73 3.22 18.49
C ALA A 201 6.42 3.62 17.77
N ASP A 202 6.21 3.15 16.53
CA ASP A 202 4.96 3.35 15.79
C ASP A 202 3.75 2.70 16.48
N ILE A 203 3.92 1.50 17.07
CA ILE A 203 2.85 0.80 17.80
C ILE A 203 2.41 1.64 18.99
N MET A 204 3.38 2.20 19.74
CA MET A 204 3.11 3.12 20.85
C MET A 204 2.50 4.45 20.38
N LEU A 205 2.94 4.98 19.24
CA LEU A 205 2.39 6.22 18.68
C LEU A 205 0.91 6.05 18.35
N LEU A 206 0.58 4.97 17.64
CA LEU A 206 -0.80 4.66 17.24
C LEU A 206 -1.68 4.35 18.45
N SER A 207 -1.18 3.62 19.45
CA SER A 207 -1.97 3.33 20.65
C SER A 207 -2.21 4.58 21.50
N GLY A 208 -1.27 5.53 21.52
CA GLY A 208 -1.40 6.81 22.21
C GLY A 208 -2.45 7.76 21.61
N LEU A 209 -2.87 7.55 20.37
CA LEU A 209 -3.95 8.34 19.76
C LEU A 209 -5.30 8.08 20.43
N ALA A 210 -5.61 6.85 20.83
CA ALA A 210 -6.89 6.51 21.47
C ALA A 210 -7.14 7.24 22.82
N PRO A 211 -6.20 7.24 23.79
CA PRO A 211 -6.40 7.99 25.03
C PRO A 211 -6.37 9.50 24.79
N LEU A 212 -5.60 9.99 23.81
CA LEU A 212 -5.57 11.42 23.46
C LEU A 212 -6.95 11.91 22.99
N THR A 213 -7.63 11.11 22.16
CA THR A 213 -8.96 11.46 21.66
C THR A 213 -10.01 11.37 22.73
N VAL A 214 -9.95 10.36 23.61
CA VAL A 214 -10.86 10.24 24.75
C VAL A 214 -10.67 11.41 25.71
N ALA A 215 -9.44 11.87 25.94
CA ALA A 215 -9.15 13.04 26.78
C ALA A 215 -9.80 14.30 26.21
N ALA A 216 -9.57 14.56 24.91
CA ALA A 216 -10.17 15.72 24.23
C ALA A 216 -11.71 15.62 24.17
N ALA A 217 -12.24 14.42 23.91
CA ALA A 217 -13.68 14.20 23.85
C ALA A 217 -14.35 14.38 25.20
N ALA A 218 -13.73 13.97 26.30
CA ALA A 218 -14.31 14.02 27.64
C ALA A 218 -14.21 15.39 28.32
N ALA A 219 -13.36 16.30 27.81
CA ALA A 219 -13.05 17.60 28.41
C ALA A 219 -14.23 18.57 28.51
N PRO A 220 -15.15 18.69 27.52
CA PRO A 220 -16.28 19.61 27.65
C PRO A 220 -17.22 19.23 28.81
N PRO A 221 -17.68 20.22 29.60
CA PRO A 221 -18.65 19.97 30.66
C PRO A 221 -20.02 19.58 30.08
N GLY A 222 -20.77 18.77 30.82
CA GLY A 222 -22.15 18.39 30.49
C GLY A 222 -22.30 17.00 29.88
N GLY A 223 -23.54 16.67 29.50
CA GLY A 223 -23.87 15.39 28.86
C GLY A 223 -23.16 15.22 27.52
N VAL A 224 -22.89 13.97 27.14
CA VAL A 224 -22.21 13.64 25.88
C VAL A 224 -23.01 14.13 24.68
N GLY A 225 -22.37 14.94 23.83
CA GLY A 225 -23.03 15.57 22.69
C GLY A 225 -22.08 15.92 21.55
N SER A 226 -22.55 16.79 20.65
CA SER A 226 -21.73 17.27 19.53
C SER A 226 -20.44 17.98 19.94
N PRO A 227 -20.36 18.78 21.02
CA PRO A 227 -19.10 19.44 21.41
C PRO A 227 -18.00 18.43 21.76
N HIS A 228 -18.34 17.35 22.45
CA HIS A 228 -17.43 16.24 22.78
C HIS A 228 -16.90 15.57 21.52
N ALA A 229 -17.76 15.31 20.54
CA ALA A 229 -17.36 14.73 19.26
C ALA A 229 -16.46 15.68 18.45
N VAL A 230 -16.78 16.98 18.40
CA VAL A 230 -15.95 17.97 17.69
C VAL A 230 -14.53 18.01 18.25
N LEU A 231 -14.37 18.12 19.57
CA LEU A 231 -13.03 18.16 20.18
C LEU A 231 -12.30 16.83 20.05
N GLY A 232 -12.95 15.71 20.36
CA GLY A 232 -12.35 14.38 20.27
C GLY A 232 -11.82 14.06 18.88
N PHE A 233 -12.69 14.18 17.87
CA PHE A 233 -12.31 13.89 16.48
C PHE A 233 -11.44 14.98 15.88
N GLY A 234 -11.62 16.26 16.24
CA GLY A 234 -10.74 17.34 15.79
C GLY A 234 -9.29 17.15 16.25
N VAL A 235 -9.09 16.80 17.53
CA VAL A 235 -7.76 16.47 18.05
C VAL A 235 -7.21 15.21 17.40
N LEU A 236 -8.03 14.17 17.16
CA LEU A 236 -7.60 12.97 16.42
C LEU A 236 -7.08 13.35 15.03
N THR A 237 -7.81 14.20 14.31
CA THR A 237 -7.45 14.63 12.96
C THR A 237 -6.10 15.33 12.96
N ILE A 238 -5.90 16.29 13.86
CA ILE A 238 -4.63 17.03 13.97
C ILE A 238 -3.49 16.07 14.35
N ALA A 239 -3.68 15.23 15.37
CA ALA A 239 -2.66 14.30 15.82
C ALA A 239 -2.27 13.27 14.74
N ALA A 240 -3.24 12.75 14.00
CA ALA A 240 -3.01 11.83 12.89
C ALA A 240 -2.31 12.52 11.70
N MET A 241 -2.65 13.77 11.37
CA MET A 241 -1.94 14.56 10.35
C MET A 241 -0.50 14.86 10.75
N LEU A 242 -0.26 15.23 12.01
CA LEU A 242 1.09 15.48 12.52
C LEU A 242 1.91 14.19 12.48
N SER A 243 1.34 13.07 12.92
CA SER A 243 1.99 11.75 12.86
C SER A 243 2.32 11.33 11.42
N LEU A 244 1.40 11.56 10.48
CA LEU A 244 1.64 11.33 9.05
C LEU A 244 2.80 12.20 8.53
N ARG A 245 2.82 13.48 8.90
CA ARG A 245 3.81 14.45 8.41
C ARG A 245 5.20 14.23 8.98
N PHE A 246 5.32 13.89 10.27
CA PHE A 246 6.62 13.69 10.91
C PHE A 246 7.20 12.29 10.70
N THR A 247 6.36 11.26 10.70
CA THR A 247 6.84 9.88 10.60
C THR A 247 6.96 9.42 9.14
N GLY A 248 6.11 9.90 8.23
CA GLY A 248 6.12 9.51 6.81
C GLY A 248 5.87 8.01 6.55
N ARG A 249 5.49 7.24 7.58
CA ARG A 249 5.28 5.78 7.56
C ARG A 249 3.80 5.46 7.76
N ARG A 250 3.41 4.23 7.42
CA ARG A 250 2.05 3.68 7.63
C ARG A 250 0.94 4.60 7.09
N LEU A 251 1.19 5.21 5.92
CA LEU A 251 0.35 6.26 5.34
C LEU A 251 -1.12 5.84 5.26
N GLY A 252 -1.41 4.60 4.88
CA GLY A 252 -2.78 4.09 4.80
C GLY A 252 -3.54 4.06 6.13
N LEU A 253 -2.88 3.80 7.27
CA LEU A 253 -3.56 3.82 8.57
C LEU A 253 -3.90 5.25 8.99
N TYR A 254 -2.93 6.15 8.88
CA TYR A 254 -3.14 7.55 9.25
C TYR A 254 -4.15 8.23 8.33
N THR A 255 -4.21 7.87 7.05
CA THR A 255 -5.21 8.46 6.14
C THR A 255 -6.60 7.93 6.41
N ALA A 256 -6.76 6.66 6.81
CA ALA A 256 -8.02 6.14 7.31
C ALA A 256 -8.48 6.90 8.58
N LEU A 257 -7.57 7.12 9.54
CA LEU A 257 -7.88 7.89 10.76
C LEU A 257 -8.26 9.34 10.45
N VAL A 258 -7.48 10.02 9.60
CA VAL A 258 -7.75 11.41 9.19
C VAL A 258 -9.09 11.51 8.48
N THR A 259 -9.41 10.59 7.57
CA THR A 259 -10.67 10.66 6.81
C THR A 259 -11.89 10.44 7.69
N VAL A 260 -11.87 9.43 8.57
CA VAL A 260 -12.96 9.21 9.54
C VAL A 260 -13.08 10.42 10.47
N SER A 261 -11.99 10.80 11.13
CA SER A 261 -12.03 11.86 12.14
C SER A 261 -12.39 13.22 11.57
N LEU A 262 -11.87 13.60 10.40
CA LEU A 262 -12.16 14.89 9.77
C LEU A 262 -13.63 14.99 9.38
N VAL A 263 -14.18 13.96 8.73
CA VAL A 263 -15.59 13.95 8.33
C VAL A 263 -16.49 13.96 9.56
N THR A 264 -16.17 13.17 10.59
CA THR A 264 -16.96 13.16 11.84
C THR A 264 -16.85 14.47 12.60
N ALA A 265 -15.69 15.12 12.64
CA ALA A 265 -15.52 16.43 13.27
C ALA A 265 -16.33 17.52 12.55
N ILE A 266 -16.30 17.55 11.21
CA ILE A 266 -17.12 18.47 10.40
C ILE A 266 -18.61 18.20 10.62
N ALA A 267 -19.02 16.93 10.62
CA ALA A 267 -20.41 16.55 10.86
C ALA A 267 -20.88 16.93 12.28
N ALA A 268 -20.05 16.71 13.29
CA ALA A 268 -20.33 17.11 14.66
C ALA A 268 -20.41 18.64 14.81
N LEU A 269 -19.54 19.38 14.12
CA LEU A 269 -19.55 20.84 14.11
C LEU A 269 -20.81 21.39 13.43
N ALA A 270 -21.19 20.82 12.29
CA ALA A 270 -22.43 21.16 11.60
C ALA A 270 -23.65 20.90 12.51
N ARG A 271 -23.68 19.76 13.21
CA ARG A 271 -24.73 19.47 14.20
C ARG A 271 -24.72 20.45 15.37
N MET A 272 -23.55 20.90 15.82
CA MET A 272 -23.40 21.87 16.92
C MET A 272 -23.88 23.28 16.53
N VAL A 273 -23.63 23.73 15.30
CA VAL A 273 -23.98 25.08 14.85
C VAL A 273 -25.41 25.15 14.31
N ALA A 274 -25.82 24.17 13.50
CA ALA A 274 -27.09 24.23 12.76
C ALA A 274 -28.20 23.36 13.39
N MET A 275 -27.97 22.74 14.56
CA MET A 275 -28.92 21.86 15.26
C MET A 275 -29.59 20.82 14.35
N THR A 276 -28.84 20.37 13.35
CA THR A 276 -29.35 19.56 12.25
C THR A 276 -29.76 18.16 12.73
N SER A 277 -30.85 17.61 12.17
CA SER A 277 -31.33 16.27 12.54
C SER A 277 -30.27 15.20 12.26
N ALA A 278 -30.27 14.12 13.04
CA ALA A 278 -29.31 13.02 12.86
C ALA A 278 -29.47 12.35 11.48
N VAL A 279 -30.72 12.21 11.01
CA VAL A 279 -31.02 11.64 9.68
C VAL A 279 -30.39 12.48 8.58
N THR A 280 -30.58 13.80 8.61
CA THR A 280 -29.98 14.70 7.62
C THR A 280 -28.46 14.66 7.65
N LEU A 281 -27.86 14.63 8.84
CA LEU A 281 -26.41 14.58 8.99
C LEU A 281 -25.81 13.29 8.42
N LEU A 282 -26.29 12.13 8.88
CA LEU A 282 -25.77 10.83 8.45
C LEU A 282 -26.01 10.60 6.95
N THR A 283 -27.16 11.05 6.43
CA THR A 283 -27.44 10.96 5.00
C THR A 283 -26.48 11.84 4.19
N THR A 284 -26.15 13.05 4.66
CA THR A 284 -25.12 13.86 4.00
C THR A 284 -23.74 13.22 4.03
N VAL A 285 -23.37 12.55 5.14
CA VAL A 285 -22.11 11.81 5.22
C VAL A 285 -22.07 10.68 4.18
N VAL A 286 -23.15 9.92 4.02
CA VAL A 286 -23.26 8.89 2.97
C VAL A 286 -23.05 9.49 1.57
N LEU A 287 -23.72 10.60 1.26
CA LEU A 287 -23.57 11.27 -0.04
C LEU A 287 -22.15 11.77 -0.28
N VAL A 288 -21.53 12.39 0.73
CA VAL A 288 -20.13 12.82 0.67
C VAL A 288 -19.22 11.61 0.43
N CYS A 289 -19.42 10.50 1.13
CA CYS A 289 -18.63 9.30 0.92
C CYS A 289 -18.72 8.79 -0.51
N VAL A 290 -19.92 8.74 -1.10
CA VAL A 290 -20.13 8.33 -2.50
C VAL A 290 -19.38 9.25 -3.48
N LEU A 291 -19.42 10.57 -3.27
CA LEU A 291 -18.67 11.52 -4.10
C LEU A 291 -17.15 11.36 -3.93
N VAL A 292 -16.67 11.12 -2.71
CA VAL A 292 -15.25 10.90 -2.45
C VAL A 292 -14.78 9.57 -3.02
N TYR A 293 -15.59 8.51 -3.03
CA TYR A 293 -15.25 7.26 -3.73
C TYR A 293 -15.00 7.47 -5.23
N HIS A 294 -15.75 8.36 -5.87
CA HIS A 294 -15.54 8.69 -7.28
C HIS A 294 -14.22 9.44 -7.51
N THR A 295 -13.87 10.35 -6.60
CA THR A 295 -12.66 11.20 -6.70
C THR A 295 -11.43 10.63 -5.98
N ALA A 296 -11.56 9.50 -5.30
CA ALA A 296 -10.53 8.89 -4.45
C ALA A 296 -9.21 8.62 -5.19
N PRO A 297 -9.18 8.02 -6.40
CA PRO A 297 -7.94 7.83 -7.16
C PRO A 297 -7.26 9.15 -7.54
N ALA A 298 -8.04 10.19 -7.86
CA ALA A 298 -7.49 11.51 -8.18
C ALA A 298 -6.91 12.20 -6.93
N LEU A 299 -7.57 12.04 -5.77
CA LEU A 299 -7.12 12.59 -4.51
C LEU A 299 -5.84 11.89 -4.03
N SER A 300 -5.78 10.56 -4.05
CA SER A 300 -4.59 9.80 -3.64
C SER A 300 -3.38 10.11 -4.51
N ARG A 301 -3.59 10.27 -5.82
CA ARG A 301 -2.57 10.71 -6.77
C ARG A 301 -2.02 12.10 -6.45
N ARG A 302 -2.91 13.06 -6.14
CA ARG A 302 -2.51 14.42 -5.71
C ARG A 302 -1.72 14.39 -4.40
N LEU A 303 -2.17 13.61 -3.41
CA LEU A 303 -1.48 13.46 -2.12
C LEU A 303 -0.09 12.81 -2.27
N ALA A 304 0.09 11.93 -3.25
CA ALA A 304 1.38 11.32 -3.55
C ALA A 304 2.32 12.19 -4.38
N GLY A 305 1.88 13.36 -4.84
CA GLY A 305 2.68 14.26 -5.67
C GLY A 305 2.80 13.85 -7.14
N ILE A 306 2.02 12.86 -7.60
CA ILE A 306 2.06 12.39 -8.99
C ILE A 306 1.34 13.42 -9.87
N ARG A 307 2.11 14.15 -10.68
CA ARG A 307 1.58 15.09 -11.67
C ARG A 307 1.25 14.33 -12.95
N LEU A 308 0.01 14.46 -13.43
CA LEU A 308 -0.36 13.96 -14.74
C LEU A 308 0.13 14.94 -15.80
N PRO A 309 0.60 14.47 -16.96
CA PRO A 309 0.81 15.34 -18.10
C PRO A 309 -0.52 15.99 -18.49
N VAL A 310 -0.52 17.31 -18.64
CA VAL A 310 -1.69 18.06 -19.11
C VAL A 310 -1.61 18.27 -20.62
N PHE A 311 -2.63 17.81 -21.35
CA PHE A 311 -2.69 18.00 -22.80
C PHE A 311 -3.36 19.34 -23.14
N PRO A 312 -2.80 20.15 -24.05
CA PRO A 312 -3.28 21.52 -24.30
C PRO A 312 -4.50 21.54 -25.22
N SER A 313 -4.67 20.49 -26.01
CA SER A 313 -5.72 20.39 -27.00
C SER A 313 -6.45 19.07 -26.85
N ALA A 314 -7.78 19.14 -26.95
CA ALA A 314 -8.65 17.96 -27.00
C ALA A 314 -8.52 17.18 -28.33
N THR A 315 -7.87 17.76 -29.34
CA THR A 315 -7.74 17.25 -30.71
C THR A 315 -6.46 16.46 -30.99
N SER A 316 -5.66 16.15 -29.97
CA SER A 316 -4.40 15.39 -30.12
C SER A 316 -3.37 15.99 -31.09
N ARG A 317 -3.56 17.26 -31.50
CA ARG A 317 -2.75 17.93 -32.54
C ARG A 317 -1.29 18.16 -32.14
N TRP A 318 -0.95 17.96 -30.87
CA TRP A 318 0.36 18.23 -30.27
C TRP A 318 0.83 17.08 -29.36
N VAL A 319 0.44 15.83 -29.69
CA VAL A 319 0.74 14.64 -28.85
C VAL A 319 2.23 14.31 -28.80
N PHE A 320 3.00 14.72 -29.83
CA PHE A 320 4.42 14.40 -29.95
C PHE A 320 5.35 15.62 -29.97
N GLU A 321 4.83 16.84 -29.94
CA GLU A 321 5.67 18.04 -29.82
C GLU A 321 6.04 18.31 -28.36
N ALA A 322 7.35 18.41 -28.11
CA ALA A 322 7.89 18.82 -26.82
C ALA A 322 7.48 20.27 -26.52
N ARG A 323 6.63 20.45 -25.51
CA ARG A 323 6.19 21.78 -25.06
C ARG A 323 7.29 22.54 -24.29
N PRO A 324 7.22 23.89 -24.27
CA PRO A 324 7.96 24.74 -23.34
C PRO A 324 7.57 24.56 -21.85
N ASP A 325 6.39 23.97 -21.57
CA ASP A 325 5.89 23.67 -20.21
C ASP A 325 6.15 22.20 -19.76
N LEU A 326 6.66 21.36 -20.67
CA LEU A 326 7.39 20.18 -20.20
C LEU A 326 8.72 20.68 -19.64
N PRO A 327 9.27 20.06 -18.60
CA PRO A 327 10.32 20.74 -17.91
C PRO A 327 11.64 20.70 -18.67
N THR A 328 11.87 21.79 -19.38
CA THR A 328 13.11 22.13 -20.09
C THR A 328 14.12 22.76 -19.16
N THR A 329 13.70 23.13 -17.94
CA THR A 329 14.61 23.60 -16.88
C THR A 329 15.43 22.42 -16.39
N VAL A 330 16.64 22.36 -16.92
CA VAL A 330 17.78 21.70 -16.31
C VAL A 330 17.83 22.09 -14.83
N VAL A 331 17.45 21.18 -13.93
CA VAL A 331 17.66 21.40 -12.50
C VAL A 331 19.00 20.78 -12.16
N ARG A 332 19.92 21.59 -11.62
CA ARG A 332 21.09 21.05 -10.93
C ARG A 332 20.69 20.76 -9.49
N SER A 333 20.70 19.48 -9.12
CA SER A 333 21.01 19.12 -7.72
C SER A 333 22.36 19.74 -7.38
N ASP A 334 22.55 20.29 -6.19
CA ASP A 334 23.82 20.90 -5.76
C ASP A 334 25.02 20.03 -6.17
N GLY A 335 25.76 20.45 -7.21
CA GLY A 335 26.94 19.76 -7.76
C GLY A 335 26.73 18.68 -8.84
N GLY A 336 25.50 18.35 -9.26
CA GLY A 336 25.21 17.28 -10.23
C GLY A 336 25.10 17.72 -11.70
N PRO A 337 25.17 16.77 -12.67
CA PRO A 337 24.97 17.06 -14.09
C PRO A 337 23.52 17.53 -14.37
N PRO A 338 23.31 18.28 -15.45
CA PRO A 338 22.00 18.82 -15.81
C PRO A 338 20.97 17.72 -16.15
N VAL A 339 19.85 17.64 -15.42
CA VAL A 339 18.75 16.67 -15.68
C VAL A 339 17.44 17.42 -15.93
N LEU A 340 16.64 16.95 -16.89
CA LEU A 340 15.29 17.45 -17.16
C LEU A 340 14.39 17.25 -15.93
N GLU A 341 13.46 18.18 -15.64
CA GLU A 341 12.49 17.99 -14.55
C GLU A 341 11.51 16.87 -14.96
N GLY A 342 11.89 15.66 -14.58
CA GLY A 342 11.04 14.51 -14.42
C GLY A 342 11.28 13.97 -13.02
N PRO A 343 10.63 12.88 -12.60
CA PRO A 343 11.11 12.14 -11.45
C PRO A 343 12.60 11.83 -11.69
N ALA A 344 13.47 12.27 -10.77
CA ALA A 344 14.93 12.25 -10.93
C ALA A 344 15.46 10.81 -11.17
N SER A 345 14.63 9.81 -10.87
CA SER A 345 14.86 8.40 -11.14
C SER A 345 13.53 7.63 -11.29
N VAL A 346 13.55 6.49 -11.97
CA VAL A 346 12.45 5.50 -11.98
C VAL A 346 12.07 5.10 -10.54
N ARG A 347 13.05 5.10 -9.63
CA ARG A 347 12.87 4.83 -8.21
C ARG A 347 11.93 5.83 -7.53
N ASP A 348 12.00 7.12 -7.87
CA ASP A 348 11.10 8.13 -7.29
C ASP A 348 9.65 7.91 -7.74
N VAL A 349 9.44 7.49 -8.99
CA VAL A 349 8.11 7.12 -9.50
C VAL A 349 7.53 5.95 -8.72
N LEU A 350 8.35 4.92 -8.48
CA LEU A 350 7.93 3.74 -7.71
C LEU A 350 7.56 4.11 -6.28
N VAL A 351 8.37 4.94 -5.61
CA VAL A 351 8.07 5.41 -4.25
C VAL A 351 6.78 6.24 -4.22
N GLN A 352 6.58 7.13 -5.19
CA GLN A 352 5.34 7.91 -5.29
C GLN A 352 4.12 7.03 -5.59
N ALA A 353 4.26 6.01 -6.44
CA ALA A 353 3.20 5.06 -6.74
C ALA A 353 2.81 4.22 -5.50
N GLU A 354 3.80 3.75 -4.73
CA GLU A 354 3.56 3.05 -3.47
C GLU A 354 2.85 3.95 -2.44
N ARG A 355 3.26 5.22 -2.35
CA ARG A 355 2.57 6.22 -1.52
C ARG A 355 1.13 6.40 -1.98
N ALA A 356 0.88 6.60 -3.28
CA ALA A 356 -0.47 6.76 -3.83
C ALA A 356 -1.36 5.56 -3.51
N ARG A 357 -0.82 4.34 -3.66
CA ARG A 357 -1.50 3.11 -3.29
C ARG A 357 -1.88 3.10 -1.81
N SER A 358 -0.95 3.46 -0.93
CA SER A 358 -1.20 3.48 0.52
C SER A 358 -2.23 4.55 0.93
N PHE A 359 -2.16 5.76 0.35
CA PHE A 359 -3.14 6.83 0.53
C PHE A 359 -4.54 6.38 0.11
N LEU A 360 -4.64 5.75 -1.07
CA LEU A 360 -5.89 5.26 -1.63
C LEU A 360 -6.49 4.17 -0.73
N THR A 361 -5.72 3.17 -0.32
CA THR A 361 -6.21 2.09 0.55
C THR A 361 -6.75 2.65 1.87
N GLY A 362 -6.04 3.58 2.51
CA GLY A 362 -6.52 4.19 3.75
C GLY A 362 -7.78 5.04 3.57
N LEU A 363 -7.88 5.79 2.46
CA LEU A 363 -9.09 6.53 2.11
C LEU A 363 -10.29 5.60 1.93
N LEU A 364 -10.12 4.47 1.22
CA LEU A 364 -11.20 3.50 1.02
C LEU A 364 -11.65 2.84 2.34
N ILE A 365 -10.70 2.52 3.23
CA ILE A 365 -11.02 1.98 4.57
C ILE A 365 -11.80 3.02 5.38
N GLY A 366 -11.33 4.27 5.43
CA GLY A 366 -12.00 5.32 6.21
C GLY A 366 -13.40 5.65 5.70
N LEU A 367 -13.58 5.74 4.38
CA LEU A 367 -14.89 5.87 3.76
C LEU A 367 -15.78 4.66 4.06
N GLY A 368 -15.22 3.45 4.08
CA GLY A 368 -15.97 2.24 4.39
C GLY A 368 -16.50 2.24 5.82
N VAL A 369 -15.68 2.64 6.79
CA VAL A 369 -16.11 2.83 8.19
C VAL A 369 -17.26 3.85 8.28
N LEU A 370 -17.12 5.00 7.63
CA LEU A 370 -18.15 6.04 7.63
C LEU A 370 -19.46 5.55 7.01
N MET A 371 -19.39 4.79 5.90
CA MET A 371 -20.57 4.21 5.25
C MET A 371 -21.26 3.18 6.14
N VAL A 372 -20.51 2.22 6.71
CA VAL A 372 -21.05 1.18 7.60
C VAL A 372 -21.74 1.83 8.80
N VAL A 373 -21.07 2.77 9.49
CA VAL A 373 -21.64 3.43 10.68
C VAL A 373 -22.87 4.26 10.30
N SER A 374 -22.80 5.06 9.24
CA SER A 374 -23.90 5.98 8.87
C SER A 374 -25.14 5.23 8.38
N LEU A 375 -24.97 4.24 7.50
CA LEU A 375 -26.10 3.44 7.01
C LEU A 375 -26.71 2.59 8.12
N THR A 376 -25.87 1.97 8.96
CA THR A 376 -26.37 1.22 10.12
C THR A 376 -27.17 2.11 11.05
N ALA A 377 -26.71 3.34 11.33
CA ALA A 377 -27.40 4.30 12.18
C ALA A 377 -28.68 4.90 11.55
N LEU A 378 -28.75 5.00 10.22
CA LEU A 378 -29.96 5.42 9.50
C LEU A 378 -31.05 4.34 9.46
N SER A 379 -30.68 3.06 9.41
CA SER A 379 -31.61 1.93 9.32
C SER A 379 -32.24 1.59 10.67
N ASP A 380 -33.06 2.49 11.22
CA ASP A 380 -33.75 2.26 12.49
C ASP A 380 -35.03 1.40 12.30
N PRO A 381 -35.13 0.24 12.97
CA PRO A 381 -36.28 -0.63 12.89
C PRO A 381 -37.55 -0.07 13.49
N HIS A 382 -37.57 1.08 14.18
CA HIS A 382 -38.80 1.64 14.75
C HIS A 382 -39.46 2.68 13.86
N THR A 383 -38.73 3.27 12.90
CA THR A 383 -39.23 4.32 12.01
C THR A 383 -40.46 3.86 11.20
N GLY A 384 -41.37 4.75 10.82
CA GLY A 384 -42.51 4.37 9.95
C GLY A 384 -42.09 4.00 8.52
N GLN A 385 -41.06 4.65 7.99
CA GLN A 385 -40.59 4.49 6.60
C GLN A 385 -39.33 3.61 6.51
N ARG A 386 -39.31 2.45 7.18
CA ARG A 386 -38.12 1.57 7.32
C ARG A 386 -37.54 1.11 6.00
N TRP A 387 -38.37 0.98 4.98
CA TRP A 387 -37.98 0.53 3.65
C TRP A 387 -37.02 1.50 2.96
N LEU A 388 -37.12 2.80 3.23
CA LEU A 388 -36.32 3.83 2.57
C LEU A 388 -34.81 3.76 2.94
N PRO A 389 -34.40 3.77 4.23
CA PRO A 389 -33.00 3.60 4.60
C PRO A 389 -32.47 2.19 4.27
N LEU A 390 -33.33 1.16 4.23
CA LEU A 390 -32.95 -0.19 3.79
C LEU A 390 -32.60 -0.22 2.30
N LEU A 391 -33.39 0.44 1.44
CA LEU A 391 -33.04 0.57 0.03
C LEU A 391 -31.75 1.36 -0.16
N LEU A 392 -31.58 2.47 0.56
CA LEU A 392 -30.35 3.26 0.52
C LEU A 392 -29.12 2.41 0.90
N ALA A 393 -29.22 1.60 1.96
CA ALA A 393 -28.17 0.68 2.37
C ALA A 393 -27.89 -0.41 1.34
N GLY A 394 -28.94 -1.02 0.77
CA GLY A 394 -28.83 -2.06 -0.26
C GLY A 394 -28.18 -1.55 -1.55
N PHE A 395 -28.62 -0.38 -2.05
CA PHE A 395 -28.02 0.26 -3.22
C PHE A 395 -26.57 0.68 -2.98
N SER A 396 -26.26 1.20 -1.80
CA SER A 396 -24.89 1.55 -1.42
C SER A 396 -23.97 0.33 -1.34
N ALA A 397 -24.43 -0.77 -0.73
CA ALA A 397 -23.68 -2.02 -0.67
C ALA A 397 -23.48 -2.62 -2.07
N GLY A 398 -24.52 -2.65 -2.91
CA GLY A 398 -24.43 -3.10 -4.30
C GLY A 398 -23.44 -2.29 -5.13
N PHE A 399 -23.51 -0.96 -5.02
CA PHE A 399 -22.56 -0.05 -5.65
C PHE A 399 -21.11 -0.37 -5.23
N LEU A 400 -20.82 -0.45 -3.93
CA LEU A 400 -19.46 -0.69 -3.44
C LEU A 400 -18.93 -2.07 -3.86
N MET A 401 -19.77 -3.10 -3.82
CA MET A 401 -19.41 -4.46 -4.25
C MET A 401 -18.99 -4.48 -5.72
N LEU A 402 -19.76 -3.82 -6.59
CA LEU A 402 -19.48 -3.76 -8.03
C LEU A 402 -18.29 -2.86 -8.34
N ARG A 403 -18.16 -1.74 -7.62
CA ARG A 403 -17.06 -0.78 -7.75
C ARG A 403 -15.69 -1.40 -7.47
N GLY A 404 -15.63 -2.49 -6.69
CA GLY A 404 -14.41 -3.26 -6.47
C GLY A 404 -13.69 -3.67 -7.77
N ARG A 405 -14.44 -3.89 -8.86
CA ARG A 405 -13.91 -4.22 -10.19
C ARG A 405 -13.10 -3.11 -10.85
N SER A 406 -13.31 -1.85 -10.45
CA SER A 406 -12.57 -0.71 -11.01
C SER A 406 -11.13 -0.61 -10.47
N TYR A 407 -10.79 -1.37 -9.43
CA TYR A 407 -9.47 -1.34 -8.80
C TYR A 407 -8.65 -2.55 -9.20
N VAL A 408 -7.41 -2.30 -9.64
CA VAL A 408 -6.45 -3.37 -10.01
C VAL A 408 -5.83 -4.02 -8.76
N ASP A 409 -5.66 -3.27 -7.67
CA ASP A 409 -5.07 -3.78 -6.43
C ASP A 409 -6.08 -4.64 -5.65
N ARG A 410 -5.70 -5.89 -5.38
CA ARG A 410 -6.53 -6.86 -4.63
C ARG A 410 -7.00 -6.32 -3.28
N TRP A 411 -6.14 -5.60 -2.55
CA TRP A 411 -6.50 -5.11 -1.22
C TRP A 411 -7.59 -4.03 -1.28
N GLN A 412 -7.57 -3.18 -2.31
CA GLN A 412 -8.57 -2.13 -2.51
C GLN A 412 -9.91 -2.72 -2.93
N ALA A 413 -9.90 -3.70 -3.84
CA ALA A 413 -11.08 -4.44 -4.24
C ALA A 413 -11.70 -5.22 -3.06
N ILE A 414 -10.89 -5.94 -2.29
CA ILE A 414 -11.33 -6.67 -1.08
C ILE A 414 -11.92 -5.71 -0.05
N THR A 415 -11.30 -4.54 0.17
CA THR A 415 -11.80 -3.54 1.13
C THR A 415 -13.22 -3.09 0.77
N LEU A 416 -13.50 -2.84 -0.51
CA LEU A 416 -14.83 -2.45 -0.98
C LEU A 416 -15.86 -3.58 -0.83
N ALA A 417 -15.48 -4.81 -1.19
CA ALA A 417 -16.33 -5.98 -1.04
C ALA A 417 -16.67 -6.25 0.44
N VAL A 418 -15.67 -6.20 1.32
CA VAL A 418 -15.85 -6.34 2.78
C VAL A 418 -16.73 -5.22 3.31
N THR A 419 -16.53 -3.98 2.87
CA THR A 419 -17.38 -2.84 3.27
C THR A 419 -18.85 -3.09 2.89
N ALA A 420 -19.12 -3.55 1.66
CA ALA A 420 -20.48 -3.87 1.21
C ALA A 420 -21.14 -4.94 2.09
N VAL A 421 -20.42 -6.01 2.42
CA VAL A 421 -20.91 -7.08 3.30
C VAL A 421 -21.13 -6.57 4.73
N LEU A 422 -20.21 -5.76 5.26
CA LEU A 422 -20.32 -5.17 6.59
C LEU A 422 -21.51 -4.21 6.72
N ILE A 423 -21.85 -3.44 5.67
CA ILE A 423 -23.07 -2.61 5.66
C ILE A 423 -24.30 -3.48 5.88
N VAL A 424 -24.45 -4.55 5.08
CA VAL A 424 -25.62 -5.44 5.19
C VAL A 424 -25.62 -6.16 6.54
N GLY A 425 -24.48 -6.71 6.96
CA GLY A 425 -24.34 -7.41 8.23
C GLY A 425 -24.66 -6.52 9.43
N ALA A 426 -24.14 -5.30 9.47
CA ALA A 426 -24.38 -4.37 10.58
C ALA A 426 -25.85 -3.91 10.65
N VAL A 427 -26.50 -3.65 9.51
CA VAL A 427 -27.94 -3.36 9.45
C VAL A 427 -28.75 -4.55 9.95
N VAL A 428 -28.45 -5.77 9.49
CA VAL A 428 -29.15 -6.99 9.90
C VAL A 428 -29.00 -7.26 11.40
N VAL A 429 -27.77 -7.15 11.93
CA VAL A 429 -27.50 -7.29 13.37
C VAL A 429 -28.26 -6.23 14.17
N ARG A 430 -28.30 -4.97 13.70
CA ARG A 430 -29.12 -3.93 14.35
C ARG A 430 -30.59 -4.33 14.40
N TYR A 431 -31.16 -4.84 13.31
CA TYR A 431 -32.56 -5.28 13.28
C TYR A 431 -32.84 -6.41 14.27
N ALA A 432 -31.96 -7.42 14.34
CA ALA A 432 -32.07 -8.52 15.30
C ALA A 432 -32.05 -8.03 16.75
N LEU A 433 -31.07 -7.18 17.10
CA LEU A 433 -30.87 -6.70 18.47
C LEU A 433 -31.96 -5.73 18.94
N VAL A 434 -32.53 -4.95 18.03
CA VAL A 434 -33.52 -3.92 18.35
C VAL A 434 -34.95 -4.47 18.36
N LEU A 435 -35.33 -5.32 17.40
CA LEU A 435 -36.69 -5.88 17.34
C LEU A 435 -36.90 -7.06 18.31
N GLN A 436 -35.84 -7.82 18.59
CA GLN A 436 -35.84 -8.97 19.52
C GLN A 436 -36.96 -10.01 19.29
N SER A 437 -37.54 -10.06 18.08
CA SER A 437 -38.60 -10.99 17.74
C SER A 437 -38.02 -12.28 17.13
N PRO A 438 -38.65 -13.46 17.36
CA PRO A 438 -38.16 -14.72 16.82
C PRO A 438 -37.99 -14.71 15.29
N LEU A 439 -38.91 -14.05 14.60
CA LEU A 439 -38.88 -13.88 13.14
C LEU A 439 -37.74 -12.96 12.69
N ALA A 440 -37.50 -11.84 13.37
CA ALA A 440 -36.39 -10.95 13.02
C ALA A 440 -35.04 -11.64 13.21
N VAL A 441 -34.88 -12.40 14.29
CA VAL A 441 -33.65 -13.15 14.56
C VAL A 441 -33.43 -14.27 13.54
N SER A 442 -34.48 -15.03 13.18
CA SER A 442 -34.35 -16.13 12.20
C SER A 442 -34.00 -15.61 10.79
N ILE A 443 -34.65 -14.54 10.33
CA ILE A 443 -34.31 -13.89 9.05
C ILE A 443 -32.89 -13.34 9.10
N SER A 444 -32.50 -12.70 10.20
CA SER A 444 -31.17 -12.12 10.36
C SER A 444 -30.08 -13.19 10.32
N ALA A 445 -30.28 -14.30 11.03
CA ALA A 445 -29.38 -15.45 10.99
C ALA A 445 -29.27 -16.04 9.57
N ALA A 446 -30.40 -16.17 8.87
CA ALA A 446 -30.41 -16.66 7.50
C ALA A 446 -29.60 -15.74 6.57
N ILE A 447 -29.81 -14.41 6.62
CA ILE A 447 -29.06 -13.45 5.78
C ILE A 447 -27.57 -13.47 6.12
N LEU A 448 -27.20 -13.52 7.40
CA LEU A 448 -25.80 -13.55 7.85
C LEU A 448 -25.05 -14.79 7.39
N VAL A 449 -25.73 -15.91 7.11
CA VAL A 449 -25.12 -17.13 6.57
C VAL A 449 -25.17 -17.14 5.04
N LEU A 450 -26.33 -16.84 4.46
CA LEU A 450 -26.56 -16.95 3.02
C LEU A 450 -25.76 -15.90 2.22
N LEU A 451 -25.58 -14.69 2.75
CA LEU A 451 -24.85 -13.64 2.05
C LEU A 451 -23.34 -13.99 1.90
N PRO A 452 -22.60 -14.38 2.94
CA PRO A 452 -21.24 -14.88 2.78
C PRO A 452 -21.16 -16.16 1.94
N ALA A 453 -22.13 -17.07 2.06
CA ALA A 453 -22.18 -18.29 1.24
C ALA A 453 -22.31 -17.95 -0.25
N ALA A 454 -23.18 -17.00 -0.62
CA ALA A 454 -23.29 -16.48 -1.99
C ALA A 454 -22.01 -15.77 -2.45
N GLY A 455 -21.33 -15.05 -1.54
CA GLY A 455 -20.03 -14.47 -1.80
C GLY A 455 -18.96 -15.51 -2.09
N LEU A 456 -18.94 -16.62 -1.34
CA LEU A 456 -18.02 -17.73 -1.54
C LEU A 456 -18.26 -18.44 -2.87
N THR A 457 -19.51 -18.70 -3.24
CA THR A 457 -19.83 -19.29 -4.53
C THR A 457 -19.45 -18.37 -5.68
N ALA A 458 -19.72 -17.06 -5.57
CA ALA A 458 -19.27 -16.08 -6.54
C ALA A 458 -17.73 -16.02 -6.64
N ALA A 459 -17.02 -16.07 -5.52
CA ALA A 459 -15.56 -16.08 -5.49
C ALA A 459 -14.96 -17.34 -6.15
N ALA A 460 -15.63 -18.49 -6.03
CA ALA A 460 -15.20 -19.73 -6.67
C ALA A 460 -15.46 -19.74 -8.19
N VAL A 461 -16.56 -19.12 -8.65
CA VAL A 461 -16.98 -19.16 -10.05
C VAL A 461 -16.35 -18.02 -10.86
N VAL A 462 -16.44 -16.78 -10.39
CA VAL A 462 -16.16 -15.57 -11.19
C VAL A 462 -14.74 -15.51 -11.77
N PRO A 463 -13.66 -15.79 -11.00
CA PRO A 463 -12.29 -15.72 -11.53
C PRO A 463 -12.00 -16.80 -12.58
N ASN A 464 -12.71 -17.92 -12.53
CA ASN A 464 -12.48 -19.10 -13.36
C ASN A 464 -13.33 -19.09 -14.65
N THR A 465 -14.17 -18.09 -14.84
CA THR A 465 -15.07 -17.99 -16.00
C THR A 465 -14.69 -16.85 -16.93
N ILE A 466 -14.60 -17.15 -18.23
CA ILE A 466 -14.38 -16.14 -19.27
C ILE A 466 -15.71 -15.48 -19.60
N TYR A 467 -15.86 -14.21 -19.22
CA TYR A 467 -17.06 -13.43 -19.51
C TYR A 467 -17.01 -12.72 -20.86
N SER A 468 -18.12 -12.75 -21.59
CA SER A 468 -18.30 -11.98 -22.82
C SER A 468 -18.26 -10.46 -22.54
N PRO A 469 -17.84 -9.63 -23.52
CA PRO A 469 -17.83 -8.17 -23.38
C PRO A 469 -19.22 -7.59 -23.04
N LEU A 470 -20.29 -8.17 -23.61
CA LEU A 470 -21.67 -7.77 -23.31
C LEU A 470 -22.04 -7.99 -21.85
N PHE A 471 -21.65 -9.14 -21.28
CA PHE A 471 -21.89 -9.41 -19.86
C PHE A 471 -21.13 -8.42 -18.96
N ARG A 472 -19.86 -8.12 -19.29
CA ARG A 472 -19.09 -7.12 -18.53
C ARG A 472 -19.74 -5.74 -18.58
N LYS A 473 -20.33 -5.37 -19.72
CA LYS A 473 -21.05 -4.10 -19.88
C LYS A 473 -22.37 -4.10 -19.11
N PHE A 474 -23.09 -5.22 -19.10
CA PHE A 474 -24.31 -5.38 -18.31
C PHE A 474 -24.05 -5.22 -16.80
N VAL A 475 -22.97 -5.79 -16.28
CA VAL A 475 -22.56 -5.59 -14.87
C VAL A 475 -22.24 -4.13 -14.58
N GLU A 476 -21.62 -3.41 -15.52
CA GLU A 476 -21.37 -1.96 -15.40
C GLU A 476 -22.69 -1.17 -15.36
N TRP A 477 -23.70 -1.56 -16.15
CA TRP A 477 -25.03 -0.95 -16.08
C TRP A 477 -25.73 -1.20 -14.75
N ILE A 478 -25.57 -2.39 -14.16
CA ILE A 478 -26.06 -2.68 -12.82
C ILE A 478 -25.36 -1.79 -11.78
N GLU A 479 -24.05 -1.55 -11.91
CA GLU A 479 -23.33 -0.62 -11.02
C GLU A 479 -23.94 0.78 -11.09
N TYR A 480 -24.24 1.29 -12.28
CA TYR A 480 -24.90 2.58 -12.45
C TYR A 480 -26.34 2.58 -11.92
N LEU A 481 -27.08 1.49 -12.11
CA LEU A 481 -28.42 1.30 -11.54
C LEU A 481 -28.39 1.26 -10.01
N CYS A 482 -27.30 0.77 -9.40
CA CYS A 482 -27.12 0.84 -7.95
C CYS A 482 -26.71 2.24 -7.47
N LEU A 483 -25.95 2.99 -8.27
CA LEU A 483 -25.47 4.31 -7.91
C LEU A 483 -26.55 5.40 -8.04
N MET A 484 -27.32 5.37 -9.14
CA MET A 484 -28.27 6.45 -9.48
C MET A 484 -29.34 6.69 -8.39
N PRO A 485 -29.98 5.66 -7.80
CA PRO A 485 -31.04 5.86 -6.79
C PRO A 485 -30.53 6.42 -5.46
N ILE A 486 -29.23 6.32 -5.15
CA ILE A 486 -28.67 6.75 -3.86
C ILE A 486 -28.99 8.23 -3.60
N PHE A 487 -28.84 9.09 -4.61
CA PHE A 487 -29.10 10.53 -4.49
C PHE A 487 -30.58 10.87 -4.23
N PRO A 488 -31.55 10.44 -5.06
CA PRO A 488 -32.96 10.73 -4.80
C PRO A 488 -33.46 10.06 -3.52
N LEU A 489 -33.03 8.84 -3.19
CA LEU A 489 -33.43 8.19 -1.93
C LEU A 489 -32.89 8.94 -0.71
N ALA A 490 -31.65 9.43 -0.78
CA ALA A 490 -31.05 10.26 0.26
C ALA A 490 -31.81 11.59 0.44
N LEU A 491 -32.12 12.30 -0.65
CA LEU A 491 -32.89 13.55 -0.59
C LEU A 491 -34.31 13.33 -0.05
N TRP A 492 -34.92 12.20 -0.37
CA TRP A 492 -36.20 11.80 0.21
C TRP A 492 -36.06 11.54 1.71
N LEU A 493 -35.06 10.78 2.13
CA LEU A 493 -34.83 10.47 3.55
C LEU A 493 -34.56 11.74 4.38
N MET A 494 -33.97 12.75 3.76
CA MET A 494 -33.75 14.09 4.35
C MET A 494 -35.01 14.98 4.36
N ASN A 495 -36.16 14.49 3.88
CA ASN A 495 -37.40 15.25 3.69
C ASN A 495 -37.26 16.48 2.77
N VAL A 496 -36.29 16.51 1.86
CA VAL A 496 -36.08 17.65 0.94
C VAL A 496 -37.26 17.81 0.00
N TYR A 497 -37.79 16.70 -0.55
CA TYR A 497 -38.96 16.76 -1.43
C TYR A 497 -40.23 17.25 -0.72
N ALA A 498 -40.41 16.85 0.55
CA ALA A 498 -41.50 17.37 1.36
C ALA A 498 -41.33 18.88 1.60
N ALA A 499 -40.11 19.32 1.94
CA ALA A 499 -39.82 20.74 2.12
C ALA A 499 -40.06 21.58 0.85
N ILE A 500 -39.82 21.03 -0.34
CA ILE A 500 -40.12 21.69 -1.62
C ILE A 500 -41.63 21.74 -1.86
N ARG A 501 -42.36 20.65 -1.54
CA ARG A 501 -43.82 20.56 -1.76
C ARG A 501 -44.64 21.49 -0.85
N TYR A 502 -44.18 21.72 0.38
CA TYR A 502 -44.89 22.49 1.41
C TYR A 502 -44.32 23.91 1.62
N ARG A 503 -43.35 24.32 0.80
CA ARG A 503 -42.97 25.72 0.62
C ARG A 503 -43.86 26.35 -0.43
#